data_AF-A0A4C1YWM1-F1
#
_entry.id   AF-A0A4C1YWM1-F1
#
_cell.length_a   1.000
_cell.length_b   1.000
_cell.length_c   1.000
_cell.angle_alpha   90.00
_cell.angle_beta   90.00
_cell.angle_gamma   90.00
#
_symmetry.space_group_name_H-M   'P 1'
#
loop_
_entity.id
_entity.type
_entity.pdbx_description
1 polymer ?
#
loop_
_entity_poly.entity_id
_entity_poly.type
_entity_poly.pdbx_seq_one_letter_code
_entity_poly.pdbx_strand_id
1 'polypeptide(L)'
;MMSMMDFRYWRCVMKNDRVCPNSEINFYLFTPERPYSQWVDVRRTGSLERCGWKKARKNVFVVHGFNGTHSKSPMSVLRDAYLSRQDYNVFMVDWSPLTRFPCYLSALSNMK
;
A
#
# COMPACT_ATOMS: atom_id res chain seq x y z
N MET A 1 2.44 17.02 27.52
CA MET A 1 1.85 16.32 26.36
C MET A 1 2.97 15.54 25.69
N MET A 2 3.16 14.27 26.06
CA MET A 2 4.26 13.47 25.51
C MET A 2 3.96 13.15 24.06
N SER A 3 4.79 13.64 23.15
CA SER A 3 4.81 13.19 21.76
C SER A 3 4.99 11.67 21.77
N MET A 4 3.97 10.91 21.35
CA MET A 4 4.05 9.46 21.19
C MET A 4 4.91 9.19 19.95
N MET A 5 6.22 9.19 20.14
CA MET A 5 7.16 8.88 19.07
C MET A 5 6.99 7.41 18.64
N ASP A 6 7.15 7.17 17.34
CA ASP A 6 7.33 5.83 16.80
C ASP A 6 8.46 5.11 17.54
N PHE A 7 8.22 3.89 17.99
CA PHE A 7 9.26 3.08 18.61
C PHE A 7 9.99 2.27 17.54
N ARG A 8 11.19 2.73 17.17
CA ARG A 8 12.09 2.04 16.25
C ARG A 8 13.16 1.30 17.04
N TYR A 9 13.26 -0.01 16.81
CA TYR A 9 14.29 -0.84 17.42
C TYR A 9 14.83 -1.83 16.39
N TRP A 10 16.16 -1.88 16.25
CA TRP A 10 16.83 -2.63 15.17
C TRP A 10 16.25 -2.25 13.80
N ARG A 11 15.57 -3.20 13.15
CA ARG A 11 14.88 -3.01 11.86
C ARG A 11 13.36 -2.90 12.02
N CYS A 12 12.85 -3.02 13.24
CA CYS A 12 11.43 -3.05 13.57
C CYS A 12 10.89 -1.65 13.89
N VAL A 13 9.64 -1.42 13.51
CA VAL A 13 8.94 -0.16 13.70
C VAL A 13 7.59 -0.46 14.33
N MET A 14 7.32 0.14 15.49
CA MET A 14 6.02 0.14 16.12
C MET A 14 5.46 1.57 16.08
N LYS A 15 4.33 1.73 15.39
CA LYS A 15 3.63 2.99 15.21
C LYS A 15 2.74 3.27 16.40
N ASN A 16 2.80 4.49 16.91
CA ASN A 16 1.95 4.98 17.99
C ASN A 16 1.08 6.18 17.58
N ASP A 17 1.39 6.85 16.47
CA ASP A 17 0.52 7.87 15.91
C ASP A 17 -0.56 7.26 15.00
N ARG A 18 -1.67 7.97 14.85
CA ARG A 18 -2.80 7.60 13.98
C ARG A 18 -2.95 8.58 12.80
N VAL A 19 -1.84 9.16 12.34
CA VAL A 19 -1.88 10.15 11.27
C VAL A 19 -1.95 9.44 9.93
N CYS A 20 -3.07 9.66 9.21
CA CYS A 20 -3.31 9.10 7.89
C CYS A 20 -3.16 10.16 6.78
N PRO A 21 -2.61 9.81 5.61
CA PRO A 21 -1.86 8.58 5.33
C PRO A 21 -0.49 8.59 6.02
N ASN A 22 -0.07 7.43 6.51
CA ASN A 22 1.26 7.27 7.09
C ASN A 22 2.33 7.29 5.99
N SER A 23 3.47 7.94 6.23
CA SER A 23 4.56 8.05 5.24
C SER A 23 5.26 6.73 4.93
N GLU A 24 5.09 5.70 5.77
CA GLU A 24 5.61 4.34 5.54
C GLU A 24 4.61 3.41 4.83
N ILE A 25 3.43 3.94 4.45
CA ILE A 25 2.44 3.24 3.64
C ILE A 25 2.42 3.87 2.24
N ASN A 26 2.79 3.07 1.25
CA ASN A 26 2.89 3.49 -0.14
C ASN A 26 1.73 2.93 -0.96
N PHE A 27 1.26 3.69 -1.94
CA PHE A 27 0.20 3.30 -2.85
C PHE A 27 0.74 3.28 -4.27
N TYR A 28 0.55 2.16 -4.96
CA TYR A 28 0.91 2.00 -6.36
C TYR A 28 -0.33 1.74 -7.20
N LEU A 29 -0.57 2.60 -8.18
CA LEU A 29 -1.71 2.49 -9.09
C LEU A 29 -1.33 1.70 -10.34
N PHE A 30 -2.15 0.71 -10.65
CA PHE A 30 -2.14 -0.03 -11.91
C PHE A 30 -3.50 0.10 -12.58
N THR A 31 -3.47 0.28 -13.90
CA THR A 31 -4.68 0.31 -14.73
C THR A 31 -4.45 -0.54 -15.97
N PRO A 32 -5.51 -1.02 -16.66
CA PRO A 32 -5.36 -1.83 -17.87
C PRO A 32 -4.44 -1.18 -18.93
N GLU A 33 -4.53 0.14 -19.11
CA GLU A 33 -3.69 0.88 -20.06
C GLU A 33 -2.28 1.17 -19.54
N ARG A 34 -2.07 1.08 -18.22
CA ARG A 34 -0.78 1.30 -17.57
C ARG A 34 -0.51 0.19 -16.56
N PRO A 35 -0.17 -1.03 -17.03
CA PRO A 35 0.04 -2.21 -16.19
C PRO A 35 1.45 -2.23 -15.56
N TYR A 36 1.97 -1.06 -15.18
CA TYR A 36 3.26 -0.90 -14.52
C TYR A 36 3.09 -0.08 -13.24
N SER A 37 4.05 -0.22 -12.32
CA SER A 37 3.96 0.40 -10.99
C SER A 37 4.07 1.92 -11.10
N GLN A 38 3.03 2.63 -10.66
CA GLN A 38 3.01 4.08 -10.56
C GLN A 38 2.77 4.47 -9.10
N TRP A 39 3.79 5.00 -8.41
CA TRP A 39 3.59 5.54 -7.07
C TRP A 39 2.65 6.75 -7.15
N VAL A 40 1.65 6.78 -6.27
CA VAL A 40 0.63 7.83 -6.26
C VAL A 40 0.43 8.40 -4.86
N ASP A 41 0.23 9.72 -4.79
CA ASP A 41 -0.25 10.38 -3.58
C ASP A 41 -1.78 10.36 -3.58
N VAL A 42 -2.35 9.43 -2.79
CA VAL A 42 -3.81 9.26 -2.67
C VAL A 42 -4.54 10.47 -2.07
N ARG A 43 -3.83 11.42 -1.48
CA ARG A 43 -4.41 12.69 -0.99
C ARG A 43 -4.71 13.68 -2.11
N ARG A 44 -4.07 13.49 -3.28
CA ARG A 44 -4.14 14.42 -4.41
C ARG A 44 -4.87 13.77 -5.58
N THR A 45 -6.20 13.81 -5.57
CA THR A 45 -7.06 13.15 -6.58
C THR A 45 -6.72 13.53 -8.02
N GLY A 46 -6.42 14.81 -8.30
CA GLY A 46 -6.03 15.27 -9.64
C GLY A 46 -4.72 14.66 -10.15
N SER A 47 -3.89 14.05 -9.28
CA SER A 47 -2.71 13.30 -9.68
C SER A 47 -3.05 11.89 -10.18
N LEU A 48 -4.15 11.30 -9.70
CA LEU A 48 -4.55 9.93 -10.04
C LEU A 48 -5.00 9.83 -11.50
N GLU A 49 -5.79 10.81 -11.97
CA GLU A 49 -6.27 10.86 -13.37
C GLU A 49 -5.09 10.92 -14.35
N ARG A 50 -4.03 11.67 -14.02
CA ARG A 50 -2.79 11.72 -14.83
C ARG A 50 -2.04 10.38 -14.86
N CYS A 51 -2.23 9.55 -13.84
CA CYS A 51 -1.70 8.18 -13.74
C CYS A 51 -2.64 7.12 -14.36
N GLY A 52 -3.71 7.54 -15.04
CA GLY A 52 -4.63 6.66 -15.76
C GLY A 52 -5.85 6.20 -14.96
N TRP A 53 -6.01 6.67 -13.72
CA TRP A 53 -7.20 6.39 -12.92
C TRP A 53 -8.45 6.91 -13.64
N LYS A 54 -9.51 6.09 -13.69
CA LYS A 54 -10.80 6.47 -14.28
C LYS A 54 -11.91 6.34 -13.26
N LYS A 55 -12.69 7.42 -13.08
CA LYS A 55 -13.87 7.44 -12.19
C LYS A 55 -14.92 6.38 -12.52
N ALA A 56 -15.03 6.00 -13.79
CA ALA A 56 -15.98 4.99 -14.26
C ALA A 56 -15.60 3.54 -13.86
N ARG A 57 -14.38 3.31 -13.38
CA ARG A 57 -13.89 1.98 -12.96
C ARG A 57 -14.04 1.77 -11.46
N LYS A 58 -14.19 0.52 -11.06
CA LYS A 58 -14.17 0.11 -9.64
C LYS A 58 -12.77 0.28 -9.08
N ASN A 59 -12.65 0.65 -7.81
CA ASN A 59 -11.36 0.67 -7.12
C ASN A 59 -11.20 -0.62 -6.33
N VAL A 60 -10.06 -1.25 -6.44
CA VAL A 60 -9.67 -2.37 -5.57
C VAL A 60 -8.34 -2.06 -4.91
N PHE A 61 -8.27 -2.26 -3.59
CA PHE A 61 -7.05 -2.12 -2.82
C PHE A 61 -6.57 -3.52 -2.43
N VAL A 62 -5.34 -3.87 -2.83
CA VAL A 62 -4.73 -5.15 -2.49
C VAL A 62 -3.58 -4.87 -1.52
N VAL A 63 -3.71 -5.37 -0.30
CA VAL A 63 -2.78 -5.13 0.81
C VAL A 63 -2.07 -6.43 1.14
N HIS A 64 -0.73 -6.43 1.12
CA HIS A 64 0.04 -7.63 1.47
C HIS A 64 0.03 -7.90 2.98
N GLY A 65 0.40 -9.11 3.39
CA GLY A 65 0.53 -9.47 4.81
C GLY A 65 1.94 -9.26 5.37
N PHE A 66 2.24 -10.01 6.44
CA PHE A 66 3.56 -10.03 7.07
C PHE A 66 4.65 -10.49 6.10
N ASN A 67 5.81 -9.82 6.15
CA ASN A 67 6.98 -10.08 5.32
C ASN A 67 6.71 -10.09 3.80
N GLY A 68 5.64 -9.44 3.36
CA GLY A 68 5.27 -9.26 1.95
C GLY A 68 5.72 -7.93 1.36
N THR A 69 5.53 -7.78 0.05
CA THR A 69 5.66 -6.52 -0.70
C THR A 69 4.53 -6.42 -1.71
N HIS A 70 4.30 -5.24 -2.29
CA HIS A 70 3.24 -5.06 -3.30
C HIS A 70 3.47 -5.82 -4.63
N SER A 71 4.72 -6.22 -4.90
CA SER A 71 5.17 -6.67 -6.22
C SER A 71 5.45 -8.18 -6.33
N LYS A 72 5.55 -8.90 -5.21
CA LYS A 72 5.87 -10.33 -5.19
C LYS A 72 4.61 -11.18 -5.15
N SER A 73 4.70 -12.44 -5.62
CA SER A 73 3.62 -13.42 -5.46
C SER A 73 3.25 -13.60 -3.97
N PRO A 74 1.96 -13.71 -3.61
CA PRO A 74 0.78 -13.81 -4.49
C PRO A 74 0.19 -12.47 -4.95
N MET A 75 0.76 -11.33 -4.57
CA MET A 75 0.21 -10.00 -4.83
C MET A 75 0.13 -9.66 -6.31
N SER A 76 1.17 -10.01 -7.08
CA SER A 76 1.19 -9.81 -8.53
C SER A 76 0.08 -10.62 -9.23
N VAL A 77 -0.20 -11.84 -8.78
CA VAL A 77 -1.26 -12.69 -9.33
C VAL A 77 -2.63 -12.04 -9.12
N LEU A 78 -2.90 -11.52 -7.92
CA LEU A 78 -4.15 -10.81 -7.63
C LEU A 78 -4.27 -9.54 -8.47
N ARG A 79 -3.21 -8.75 -8.58
CA ARG A 79 -3.18 -7.54 -9.41
C ARG A 79 -3.55 -7.87 -10.86
N ASP A 80 -2.89 -8.87 -11.44
CA ASP A 80 -3.06 -9.24 -12.85
C ASP A 80 -4.46 -9.81 -13.11
N ALA A 81 -5.03 -10.55 -12.15
CA ALA A 81 -6.41 -11.03 -12.19
C ALA A 81 -7.45 -9.89 -12.16
N TYR A 82 -7.20 -8.81 -11.43
CA TYR A 82 -8.09 -7.64 -11.47
C TYR A 82 -7.89 -6.81 -12.75
N LEU A 83 -6.66 -6.64 -13.23
CA LEU A 83 -6.36 -5.91 -14.45
C LEU A 83 -6.97 -6.58 -15.69
N SER A 84 -6.99 -7.92 -15.75
CA SER A 84 -7.56 -8.68 -16.87
C SER A 84 -9.06 -8.43 -17.08
N ARG A 85 -9.77 -7.99 -16.04
CA ARG A 85 -11.20 -7.64 -16.12
C ARG A 85 -11.48 -6.29 -16.76
N GLN A 86 -10.46 -5.44 -16.91
CA GLN A 86 -10.51 -4.11 -17.54
C GLN A 86 -11.39 -3.03 -16.87
N ASP A 87 -12.20 -3.40 -15.87
CA ASP A 87 -13.13 -2.51 -15.15
C ASP A 87 -12.60 -2.00 -13.80
N TYR A 88 -11.29 -2.19 -13.50
CA TYR A 88 -10.67 -1.80 -12.23
C TYR A 88 -9.54 -0.77 -12.34
N ASN A 89 -9.48 0.13 -11.36
CA ASN A 89 -8.27 0.79 -10.91
C ASN A 89 -7.70 -0.03 -9.75
N VAL A 90 -6.51 -0.61 -9.92
CA VAL A 90 -5.90 -1.51 -8.93
C VAL A 90 -4.86 -0.74 -8.11
N PHE A 91 -5.12 -0.57 -6.82
CA PHE A 91 -4.18 0.03 -5.87
C PHE A 91 -3.47 -1.06 -5.10
N MET A 92 -2.18 -1.24 -5.34
CA MET A 92 -1.34 -2.12 -4.54
C MET A 92 -0.76 -1.32 -3.38
N VAL A 93 -1.03 -1.76 -2.15
CA VAL A 93 -0.58 -1.07 -0.93
C VAL A 93 0.67 -1.75 -0.40
N ASP A 94 1.75 -0.98 -0.29
CA ASP A 94 3.03 -1.44 0.28
C ASP A 94 3.27 -0.80 1.64
N TRP A 95 3.25 -1.64 2.66
CA TRP A 95 3.57 -1.30 4.05
C TRP A 95 4.70 -2.19 4.57
N SER A 96 5.52 -2.73 3.66
CA SER A 96 6.68 -3.58 3.97
C SER A 96 7.68 -2.98 4.97
N PRO A 97 7.86 -1.64 5.08
CA PRO A 97 8.70 -1.08 6.13
C PRO A 97 8.24 -1.44 7.54
N LEU A 98 6.93 -1.65 7.72
CA LEU A 98 6.25 -1.90 9.00
C LEU A 98 6.00 -3.39 9.28
N THR A 99 6.25 -4.28 8.31
CA THR A 99 5.88 -5.71 8.39
C THR A 99 7.01 -6.69 8.12
N ARG A 100 8.26 -6.23 8.13
CA ARG A 100 9.41 -7.07 7.78
C ARG A 100 9.69 -8.17 8.82
N PHE A 101 10.22 -9.30 8.39
CA PHE A 101 10.82 -10.28 9.30
C PHE A 101 12.08 -9.70 9.99
N PRO A 102 12.34 -9.97 11.29
CA PRO A 102 11.58 -10.81 12.24
C PRO A 102 10.56 -10.02 13.11
N CYS A 103 10.04 -8.90 12.64
CA CYS A 103 9.28 -7.92 13.43
C CYS A 103 7.77 -8.26 13.59
N TYR A 104 7.41 -9.51 13.81
CA TYR A 104 6.00 -9.95 13.80
C TYR A 104 5.13 -9.23 14.84
N LEU A 105 5.59 -9.11 16.09
CA LEU A 105 4.84 -8.43 17.15
C LEU A 105 4.64 -6.93 16.87
N SER A 106 5.65 -6.28 16.28
CA SER A 106 5.52 -4.89 15.83
C SER A 106 4.52 -4.76 14.69
N ALA A 107 4.60 -5.64 13.68
CA ALA A 107 3.68 -5.66 12.55
C ALA A 107 2.23 -5.87 12.99
N LEU A 108 2.00 -6.77 13.96
CA LEU A 108 0.70 -6.99 14.58
C LEU A 108 0.22 -5.75 15.34
N SER A 109 1.10 -5.10 16.10
CA SER A 109 0.76 -3.86 16.82
C SER A 109 0.36 -2.73 15.86
N ASN A 110 0.97 -2.66 14.67
CA ASN A 110 0.70 -1.64 13.66
C ASN A 110 -0.66 -1.82 12.95
N MET A 111 -1.38 -2.91 13.17
CA MET A 111 -2.69 -3.17 12.57
C MET A 111 -3.87 -2.64 13.41
N LYS A 112 -3.60 -1.88 14.48
CA LYS A 112 -4.60 -1.39 15.44
C LYS A 112 -5.13 0.01 15.11
#